data_AF-A0A182GWT9-F1
#
_entry.id   AF-A0A182GWT9-F1
#
_cell.length_a   1.000
_cell.length_b   1.000
_cell.length_c   1.000
_cell.angle_alpha   90.00
_cell.angle_beta   90.00
_cell.angle_gamma   90.00
#
_symmetry.space_group_name_H-M   'P 1'
#
loop_
_entity.id
_entity.type
_entity.pdbx_description
1 polymer ?
#
loop_
_entity_poly.entity_id
_entity_poly.type
_entity_poly.pdbx_seq_one_letter_code
_entity_poly.pdbx_strand_id
1 'polypeptide(L)' 'MPARAFLSWEYKTNPMNPFTWRVMNTPRVYVAYIVVQTLEHRSRQKFCPLNELPVKADQDNEFREEYCSK' A
#
# COMPACT_ATOMS: atom_id res chain seq x y z
N MET A 1 15.36 11.83 7.17
CA MET A 1 14.52 10.63 7.35
C MET A 1 13.50 10.57 6.20
N PRO A 2 13.12 9.39 5.68
CA PRO A 2 12.15 9.27 4.59
C PRO A 2 10.82 9.95 4.96
N ALA A 3 10.35 10.85 4.09
CA ALA A 3 9.12 11.59 4.35
C ALA A 3 7.85 10.75 4.13
N ARG A 4 7.92 9.77 3.22
CA ARG A 4 6.77 8.98 2.74
C ARG A 4 7.23 7.60 2.26
N ALA A 5 6.32 6.64 2.29
CA ALA A 5 6.49 5.34 1.64
C ALA A 5 5.37 5.13 0.62
N PHE A 6 5.72 4.63 -0.58
CA PHE A 6 4.75 4.23 -1.60
C PHE A 6 4.74 2.72 -1.72
N LEU A 7 3.55 2.13 -1.70
CA LEU A 7 3.32 0.72 -1.96
C LEU A 7 2.51 0.55 -3.24
N SER A 8 3.10 -0.10 -4.22
CA SER A 8 2.42 -0.56 -5.43
C SER A 8 2.42 -2.09 -5.46
N TRP A 9 1.36 -2.66 -6.03
CA TRP A 9 1.23 -4.09 -6.26
C TRP A 9 0.42 -4.32 -7.52
N GLU A 10 0.65 -5.46 -8.16
CA GLU A 10 0.01 -5.81 -9.42
C GLU A 10 -0.94 -7.00 -9.24
N TYR A 11 -2.14 -6.89 -9.79
CA TYR A 11 -3.07 -8.02 -9.84
C TYR A 11 -3.02 -8.69 -11.21
N LYS A 12 -2.19 -9.73 -11.34
CA LYS A 12 -2.08 -10.51 -12.58
C LYS A 12 -3.24 -11.48 -12.71
N THR A 13 -4.15 -11.23 -13.66
CA THR A 13 -5.21 -12.17 -14.06
C THR A 13 -5.10 -12.52 -15.54
N ASN A 14 -5.66 -13.67 -15.92
CA ASN A 14 -5.78 -14.06 -17.32
C ASN A 14 -7.00 -13.34 -17.94
N PRO A 15 -6.85 -12.52 -18.99
CA PRO A 15 -7.98 -11.88 -19.66
C PRO A 15 -8.96 -12.89 -20.27
N MET A 16 -8.53 -14.13 -20.52
CA MET A 16 -9.38 -15.24 -20.99
C MET A 16 -10.13 -15.97 -19.86
N ASN A 17 -9.96 -15.56 -18.60
CA ASN A 17 -10.73 -16.12 -17.50
C ASN A 17 -12.19 -15.59 -17.57
N PRO A 18 -13.20 -16.47 -17.71
CA PRO A 18 -14.61 -16.06 -17.80
C PRO A 18 -15.14 -15.38 -16.53
N PHE A 19 -14.37 -15.32 -15.44
CA PHE A 19 -14.71 -14.59 -14.23
C PHE A 19 -14.03 -13.21 -14.11
N THR A 20 -13.23 -12.77 -15.08
CA THR A 20 -12.52 -11.47 -15.02
C THR A 20 -13.47 -10.27 -14.97
N TRP A 21 -14.68 -10.37 -15.50
CA TRP A 21 -15.71 -9.31 -15.40
C TRP A 21 -16.15 -9.03 -13.94
N ARG A 22 -15.99 -10.00 -13.02
CA ARG A 22 -16.21 -9.75 -11.57
C ARG A 22 -15.15 -8.83 -10.98
N VAL A 23 -14.06 -8.57 -11.71
CA VAL A 23 -12.92 -7.73 -11.34
C VAL A 23 -12.98 -6.36 -12.05
N MET A 24 -14.16 -5.90 -12.50
CA MET A 24 -14.31 -4.50 -12.93
C MET A 24 -14.05 -3.49 -11.80
N ASN A 25 -14.03 -3.94 -10.54
CA ASN A 25 -13.57 -3.16 -9.40
C ASN A 25 -12.06 -3.36 -9.21
N THR A 26 -11.33 -2.27 -8.97
CA THR A 26 -9.89 -2.31 -8.64
C THR A 26 -9.64 -3.23 -7.44
N PRO A 27 -8.82 -4.30 -7.59
CA PRO A 27 -8.45 -5.19 -6.49
C PRO A 27 -7.83 -4.43 -5.32
N ARG A 28 -8.10 -4.90 -4.10
CA ARG A 28 -7.74 -4.23 -2.85
C ARG A 28 -7.16 -5.20 -1.84
N VAL A 29 -6.07 -4.80 -1.19
CA VAL A 29 -5.51 -5.50 -0.03
C VAL A 29 -5.42 -4.56 1.17
N TYR A 30 -5.55 -5.12 2.36
CA TYR A 30 -5.38 -4.35 3.60
C TYR A 30 -3.93 -4.44 4.06
N VAL A 31 -3.30 -3.29 4.28
CA VAL A 31 -1.96 -3.17 4.86
C VAL A 31 -2.04 -2.17 5.99
N ALA A 32 -1.92 -2.66 7.23
CA ALA A 32 -2.09 -1.84 8.42
C ALA A 32 -0.99 -0.76 8.54
N TYR A 33 0.26 -1.12 8.27
CA TYR A 33 1.39 -0.20 8.31
C TYR A 33 2.62 -0.79 7.62
N ILE A 34 3.56 0.08 7.27
CA ILE A 34 4.90 -0.24 6.76
C ILE A 34 5.92 0.21 7.80
N VAL A 35 6.93 -0.60 8.08
CA VAL A 35 8.06 -0.21 8.93
C VAL A 35 9.30 -0.08 8.07
N VAL A 36 9.92 1.09 8.07
CA VAL A 36 11.21 1.34 7.40
C VAL A 36 12.29 1.54 8.43
N GLN A 37 13.38 0.78 8.32
CA GLN A 37 14.55 0.89 9.18
C GLN A 37 15.74 1.42 8.37
N THR A 38 16.29 2.55 8.77
CA THR A 38 17.47 3.17 8.11
C THR A 38 18.73 2.80 8.89
N LEU A 39 19.73 2.23 8.21
CA LEU A 39 20.96 1.78 8.87
C LEU A 39 21.87 2.96 9.27
N GLU A 40 21.92 3.99 8.43
CA GLU A 40 22.77 5.17 8.57
C GLU A 40 22.43 5.97 9.83
N HIS A 41 21.14 6.08 10.14
CA HIS A 41 20.63 6.86 11.27
C HIS A 41 20.11 6.01 12.42
N ARG A 42 20.21 4.67 12.33
CA ARG A 42 19.63 3.70 13.30
C ARG A 42 18.18 4.03 13.67
N SER A 43 17.41 4.54 12.71
CA SER A 43 16.03 4.96 12.91
C SER A 43 15.05 3.90 12.42
N ARG A 44 13.89 3.82 13.07
CA ARG A 44 12.78 2.94 12.70
C ARG A 44 11.52 3.80 12.64
N GLN A 45 10.92 3.92 11.46
CA GLN A 45 9.72 4.72 11.23
C GLN A 45 8.55 3.82 10.83
N LYS A 46 7.36 4.11 11.38
CA LYS A 46 6.10 3.46 11.03
C LYS A 46 5.32 4.40 10.11
N PHE A 47 4.91 3.90 8.95
CA PHE A 47 4.09 4.60 7.97
C PHE A 47 2.73 3.92 7.91
N CYS A 48 1.64 4.68 8.04
CA CYS A 48 0.27 4.17 8.03
C CYS A 48 -0.48 4.67 6.79
N PRO A 49 -1.53 3.96 6.35
CA PRO A 49 -2.38 4.43 5.27
C PRO A 49 -3.29 5.56 5.77
N LEU A 50 -3.68 6.47 4.87
CA LEU A 50 -4.62 7.54 5.22
C LEU A 50 -5.98 6.93 5.61
N ASN A 51 -6.45 7.20 6.82
CA ASN A 51 -7.76 6.74 7.33
C ASN A 51 -8.02 5.23 7.08
N GLU A 52 -7.02 4.38 7.27
CA GLU A 52 -7.13 2.92 7.06
C GLU A 52 -7.58 2.49 5.65
N LEU A 53 -7.39 3.38 4.65
CA LEU A 53 -7.78 3.09 3.28
C LEU A 53 -7.03 1.86 2.74
N PRO A 54 -7.72 0.98 1.99
CA PRO A 54 -7.11 -0.19 1.40
C PRO A 54 -6.16 0.18 0.26
N VAL A 55 -5.13 -0.65 0.10
CA VAL A 55 -4.12 -0.54 -0.96
C VAL A 55 -4.72 -1.07 -2.25
N LYS A 56 -4.78 -0.23 -3.28
CA LYS A 56 -5.33 -0.57 -4.60
C LYS A 56 -4.23 -1.11 -5.52
N ALA A 57 -4.56 -2.13 -6.31
CA ALA A 57 -3.66 -2.65 -7.33
C ALA A 57 -3.39 -1.61 -8.42
N ASP A 58 -2.25 -1.76 -9.08
CA ASP A 58 -1.87 -1.06 -10.33
C ASP A 58 -1.78 0.48 -10.18
N GLN A 59 -1.57 0.94 -8.94
CA GLN A 59 -1.30 2.34 -8.61
C GLN A 59 -0.44 2.46 -7.35
N ASP A 60 0.18 3.62 -7.17
CA ASP A 60 0.91 3.94 -5.94
C ASP A 60 -0.06 4.26 -4.80
N ASN A 61 0.18 3.66 -3.63
CA ASN A 61 -0.55 3.92 -2.41
C ASN A 61 0.39 4.59 -1.41
N GLU A 62 0.08 5.83 -1.03
CA GLU A 62 0.93 6.63 -0.14
C GLU A 62 0.67 6.28 1.32
N PHE A 63 1.76 6.07 2.07
CA PHE A 63 1.78 5.91 3.52
C PHE A 63 2.62 7.01 4.14
N ARG A 64 2.15 7.53 5.29
CA ARG A 64 2.83 8.58 6.04
C ARG A 64 2.83 8.30 7.53
N GLU A 65 3.83 8.83 8.24
CA GLU A 65 3.92 8.72 9.69
C GLU A 65 2.77 9.49 10.39
N GLU A 66 2.41 10.65 9.85
CA GLU A 66 1.28 11.48 10.31
C GLU A 66 -0.09 10.77 10.25
N TYR A 67 -0.21 9.69 9.47
CA TYR A 67 -1.43 8.89 9.39
C TYR A 67 -1.54 7.84 10.50
N CYS A 68 -0.49 7.64 11.31
CA CYS A 68 -0.48 6.61 12.37
C CYS A 68 -1.14 7.02 13.69
N SER A 69 -1.51 8.30 13.83
CA SER A 69 -1.96 8.89 15.11
C SER A 69 -3.48 9.04 15.21
N LYS A 70 -4.23 8.27 14.44
CA LYS A 70 -5.70 8.17 14.55
C LYS A 70 -6.10 6.82 15.12
#